data_AF-A0A359AZQ8-F1
#
_entry.id   AF-A0A359AZQ8-F1
#
_cell.length_a   1.000
_cell.length_b   1.000
_cell.length_c   1.000
_cell.angle_alpha   90.00
_cell.angle_beta   90.00
_cell.angle_gamma   90.00
#
_symmetry.space_group_name_H-M   'P 1'
#
loop_
_entity.id
_entity.type
_entity.pdbx_description
1 polymer ?
#
loop_
_entity_poly.entity_id
_entity_poly.type
_entity_poly.pdbx_seq_one_letter_code
_entity_poly.pdbx_strand_id
1 'polypeptide(L)' 'MDDTFHTIKAIAEGHLTEKKSRFLAFAVPVRDVEEVKTVLDEYRKKYY' A
#
# COMPACT_ATOMS: atom_id res chain seq x y z
N MET A 1 4.43 22.24 22.14
CA MET A 1 3.76 22.15 20.83
C MET A 1 4.27 20.84 20.29
N ASP A 2 3.50 19.77 20.48
CA ASP A 2 3.95 18.40 20.25
C ASP A 2 3.78 18.05 18.77
N ASP A 3 4.83 17.51 18.17
CA ASP A 3 4.80 17.00 16.81
C ASP A 3 3.89 15.77 16.72
N THR A 4 2.85 15.87 15.90
CA THR A 4 1.93 14.76 15.62
C THR A 4 2.11 14.32 14.17
N PHE A 5 2.39 13.04 13.98
CA PHE A 5 2.47 12.43 12.66
C PHE A 5 1.14 11.77 12.32
N HIS A 6 0.59 12.11 11.15
CA HIS A 6 -0.63 11.50 10.64
C HIS A 6 -0.31 10.31 9.74
N THR A 7 -1.01 9.20 9.97
CA THR A 7 -0.98 8.02 9.11
C THR A 7 -2.38 7.73 8.57
N ILE A 8 -2.46 6.95 7.49
CA ILE A 8 -3.74 6.52 6.92
C ILE A 8 -4.45 5.55 7.87
N LYS A 9 -5.76 5.72 8.05
CA LYS A 9 -6.52 4.93 9.05
C LYS A 9 -6.85 3.52 8.57
N ALA A 10 -6.91 3.31 7.27
CA ALA A 10 -7.29 2.05 6.65
C ALA A 10 -6.51 1.86 5.35
N ILE A 11 -6.54 0.63 4.84
CA ILE A 11 -5.98 0.29 3.53
C ILE A 11 -6.77 1.04 2.46
N ALA A 12 -6.05 1.62 1.49
CA ALA A 12 -6.64 2.24 0.32
C ALA A 12 -6.07 1.62 -0.96
N GLU A 13 -6.92 1.48 -1.98
CA GLU A 13 -6.53 1.03 -3.30
C GLU A 13 -6.83 2.10 -4.34
N GLY A 14 -5.95 2.21 -5.33
CA GLY A 14 -6.06 3.13 -6.45
C GLY A 14 -5.83 2.37 -7.74
N HIS A 15 -6.72 2.57 -8.71
CA HIS A 15 -6.60 1.95 -10.03
C HIS A 15 -6.51 3.05 -11.08
N LEU A 16 -5.39 3.09 -11.79
CA LEU A 16 -5.19 4.00 -12.90
C LEU A 16 -4.94 3.17 -14.17
N THR A 17 -5.74 3.40 -15.20
CA THR A 17 -5.52 2.78 -16.50
C THR A 17 -5.06 3.87 -17.46
N GLU A 18 -3.84 3.76 -17.94
CA GLU A 18 -3.28 4.69 -18.91
C GLU A 18 -2.87 3.93 -20.17
N LYS A 19 -3.57 4.23 -21.27
CA LYS A 19 -3.46 3.50 -22.55
C LYS A 19 -3.70 2.00 -22.34
N LYS A 20 -2.69 1.17 -22.59
CA LYS A 20 -2.72 -0.30 -22.42
C LYS A 20 -2.09 -0.76 -21.10
N SER A 21 -1.61 0.17 -20.27
CA SER A 21 -0.99 -0.14 -18.98
C SER A 21 -2.00 0.04 -17.85
N ARG A 22 -2.09 -0.97 -16.98
CA ARG A 22 -2.88 -0.92 -15.76
C ARG A 22 -1.95 -0.74 -14.57
N PHE A 23 -2.11 0.36 -13.86
CA PHE A 23 -1.39 0.67 -12.63
C PHE A 23 -2.31 0.42 -11.44
N LEU A 24 -1.85 -0.43 -10.53
CA LEU A 24 -2.52 -0.74 -9.28
C LEU A 24 -1.67 -0.11 -8.16
N ALA A 25 -2.26 0.82 -7.42
CA ALA A 25 -1.66 1.46 -6.27
C ALA A 25 -2.34 0.94 -5.00
N PHE A 26 -1.56 0.52 -4.01
CA PHE A 26 -2.06 0.09 -2.71
C PHE A 26 -1.35 0.88 -1.62
N ALA A 27 -2.11 1.45 -0.70
CA ALA A 27 -1.62 2.17 0.46
C ALA A 27 -2.06 1.42 1.71
N VAL A 28 -1.10 0.86 2.44
CA VAL A 28 -1.33 0.07 3.65
C VAL A 28 -0.65 0.76 4.82
N PRO A 29 -1.37 1.09 5.91
CA PRO A 29 -0.72 1.58 7.11
C PRO A 29 0.07 0.45 7.76
N VAL A 30 1.36 0.65 7.91
CA VAL A 30 2.28 -0.29 8.57
C VAL A 30 2.91 0.39 9.78
N ARG A 31 3.18 -0.39 10.83
CA ARG A 31 3.86 0.09 12.03
C ARG A 31 5.29 -0.43 12.13
N ASP A 32 5.57 -1.56 11.48
CA ASP A 32 6.89 -2.19 11.46
C ASP A 32 7.32 -2.65 10.06
N VAL A 33 8.63 -2.85 9.90
CA VAL A 33 9.27 -3.33 8.67
C VAL A 33 8.87 -4.78 8.33
N GLU A 34 8.56 -5.62 9.31
CA GLU A 34 8.09 -7.00 9.11
C GLU A 34 6.70 -7.04 8.45
N GLU A 35 5.80 -6.11 8.82
CA GLU A 35 4.48 -5.98 8.18
C GLU A 35 4.64 -5.63 6.69
N VAL A 36 5.59 -4.77 6.35
CA VAL A 36 5.88 -4.40 4.94
C VAL A 36 6.24 -5.63 4.12
N LYS A 37 7.10 -6.52 4.64
CA LYS A 37 7.51 -7.73 3.93
C LYS A 37 6.34 -8.69 3.72
N THR A 38 5.50 -8.85 4.73
CA THR A 38 4.31 -9.72 4.67
C THR A 38 3.33 -9.21 3.61
N VAL A 39 3.04 -7.91 3.64
CA VAL A 39 2.14 -7.25 2.68
C VAL A 39 2.67 -7.37 1.24
N LEU A 40 3.98 -7.16 1.04
CA LEU A 40 4.60 -7.34 -0.27
C LEU A 40 4.51 -8.78 -0.79
N ASP A 41 4.68 -9.78 0.07
CA ASP A 41 4.57 -11.19 -0.30
C ASP A 41 3.14 -11.57 -0.71
N GLU A 42 2.13 -11.08 0.03
CA GLU A 42 0.72 -11.27 -0.33
C GLU A 42 0.37 -10.63 -1.68
N TYR A 43 0.79 -9.38 -1.91
CA TYR A 43 0.51 -8.69 -3.17
C TYR A 43 1.27 -9.31 -4.35
N ARG A 44 2.50 -9.81 -4.13
CA ARG A 44 3.22 -10.57 -5.16
C ARG A 44 2.46 -11.82 -5.55
N LYS A 45 2.06 -12.67 -4.60
CA LYS A 45 1.27 -13.88 -4.88
C LYS A 45 -0.05 -13.61 -5.61
N LYS A 46 -0.66 -12.45 -5.36
CA LYS A 46 -1.98 -12.10 -5.91
C LYS A 46 -1.90 -11.60 -7.35
N TYR A 47 -0.80 -10.96 -7.74
CA TYR A 47 -0.69 -10.26 -9.03
C TYR A 47 0.50 -10.72 -9.90
N TYR A 48 1.35 -11.62 -9.40
CA TYR A 48 2.48 -12.24 -10.10
C TYR A 48 2.38 -13.76 -10.02
#